data_AF-A0A077PZF6-F1
#
_entry.id   AF-A0A077PZF6-F1
#
_cell.length_a   1.000
_cell.length_b   1.000
_cell.length_c   1.000
_cell.angle_alpha   90.00
_cell.angle_beta   90.00
_cell.angle_gamma   90.00
#
_symmetry.space_group_name_H-M   'P 1'
#
loop_
_entity.id
_entity.type
_entity.pdbx_description
1 polymer ?
#
loop_
_entity_poly.entity_id
_entity_poly.type
_entity_poly.pdbx_seq_one_letter_code
_entity_poly.pdbx_strand_id
1 'polypeptide(L)'
;MANELVIIEPATALDLFTAPDKVQVLLSGIKDKAYAEQSELDTDLSKAKNRDAIKSLAYKVTQTKTYIDKAGKAVVDELKELPKKVDANRKQFRDELDALSDEIRKPVTEWEDAEKARVAAEELARQIERDHDEALQMNELYDLRKAEEERKRIEHENEIKRQAAEQARIEAEQKAQREREAAELKAKQEREAAELKARQEVEAAAKREREAREAQERAEREKQEAIAKAEREKQEAIEAERRKAEEAEKARLAEIERQKQEAANRQADTLHRSAVNNQAMQDLIIAGIPEECAKACVIAIAKGSVTNIKITY
;
A
#
# COMPACT_ATOMS: atom_id res chain seq x y z
N MET A 1 137.87 23.68 43.59
CA MET A 1 138.26 23.55 42.18
C MET A 1 137.45 22.41 41.60
N ALA A 2 136.86 22.57 40.41
CA ALA A 2 135.91 21.60 39.87
C ALA A 2 136.57 20.20 39.74
N ASN A 3 135.83 19.15 40.08
CA ASN A 3 136.28 17.74 40.00
C ASN A 3 136.19 17.17 38.57
N GLU A 4 135.94 18.01 37.56
CA GLU A 4 135.67 17.61 36.18
C GLU A 4 136.72 18.24 35.25
N LEU A 5 137.04 17.58 34.15
CA LEU A 5 138.06 18.03 33.18
C LEU A 5 137.54 19.14 32.25
N VAL A 6 136.22 19.38 32.24
CA VAL A 6 135.59 20.44 31.48
C VAL A 6 134.37 21.01 32.19
N ILE A 7 134.01 22.25 31.85
CA ILE A 7 132.81 22.95 32.28
C ILE A 7 131.99 23.23 31.01
N ILE A 8 130.72 22.85 31.00
CA ILE A 8 129.79 23.13 29.91
C ILE A 8 128.86 24.25 30.39
N GLU A 9 128.94 25.41 29.74
CA GLU A 9 128.05 26.51 30.06
C GLU A 9 126.64 26.22 29.53
N PRO A 10 125.58 26.42 30.34
CA PRO A 10 124.19 26.14 29.94
C PRO A 10 123.79 26.82 28.62
N ALA A 11 124.25 28.06 28.39
CA ALA A 11 123.95 28.83 27.19
C ALA A 11 124.52 28.22 25.89
N THR A 12 125.60 27.45 26.00
CA THR A 12 126.26 26.78 24.86
C THR A 12 125.94 25.30 24.75
N ALA A 13 125.20 24.74 25.72
CA ALA A 13 124.98 23.30 25.83
C ALA A 13 124.19 22.76 24.63
N LEU A 14 123.14 23.45 24.19
CA LEU A 14 122.36 23.04 23.02
C LEU A 14 123.21 22.96 21.75
N ASP A 15 124.00 23.99 21.51
CA ASP A 15 124.90 24.09 20.37
C ASP A 15 126.00 23.01 20.40
N LEU A 16 126.55 22.72 21.59
CA LEU A 16 127.50 21.63 21.78
C LEU A 16 126.91 20.26 21.41
N PHE A 17 125.67 19.96 21.82
CA PHE A 17 125.04 18.65 21.57
C PHE A 17 124.38 18.50 20.20
N THR A 18 124.31 19.58 19.41
CA THR A 18 123.73 19.57 18.05
C THR A 18 124.77 19.63 16.94
N ALA A 19 126.02 19.96 17.26
CA ALA A 19 127.12 20.09 16.30
C ALA A 19 128.18 18.97 16.51
N PRO A 20 128.26 17.96 15.62
CA PRO A 20 129.17 16.81 15.79
C PRO A 20 130.66 17.19 15.87
N ASP A 21 131.07 18.26 15.19
CA ASP A 21 132.40 18.84 15.24
C ASP A 21 132.73 19.41 16.63
N LYS A 22 131.79 20.09 17.28
CA LYS A 22 131.98 20.63 18.65
C LYS A 22 132.12 19.52 19.67
N VAL A 23 131.37 18.42 19.51
CA VAL A 23 131.55 17.21 20.33
C VAL A 23 132.97 16.65 20.17
N GLN A 24 133.49 16.57 18.94
CA GLN A 24 134.85 16.09 18.70
C GLN A 24 135.91 17.01 19.31
N VAL A 25 135.77 18.32 19.17
CA VAL A 25 136.67 19.31 19.78
C VAL A 25 136.67 19.18 21.31
N LEU A 26 135.49 19.06 21.92
CA LEU A 26 135.36 18.89 23.36
C LEU A 26 136.02 17.58 23.84
N LEU A 27 135.77 16.47 23.15
CA LEU A 27 136.39 15.19 23.46
C LEU A 27 137.91 15.23 23.32
N SER A 28 138.45 15.91 22.29
CA SER A 28 139.88 16.11 22.14
C SER A 28 140.44 16.89 23.33
N GLY A 29 139.83 18.02 23.69
CA GLY A 29 140.28 18.83 24.83
C GLY A 29 140.24 18.08 26.17
N ILE A 30 139.24 17.20 26.39
CA ILE A 30 139.19 16.35 27.59
C ILE A 30 140.33 15.33 27.56
N LYS A 31 140.61 14.70 26.41
CA LYS A 31 141.71 13.74 26.26
C LYS A 31 143.06 14.41 26.47
N ASP A 32 143.29 15.57 25.87
CA ASP A 32 144.55 16.31 25.99
C ASP A 32 144.84 16.68 27.45
N LYS A 33 143.83 17.16 28.19
CA LYS A 33 143.94 17.42 29.62
C LYS A 33 144.19 16.15 30.44
N ALA A 34 143.48 15.06 30.14
CA ALA A 34 143.67 13.80 30.84
C ALA A 34 145.08 13.22 30.61
N TYR A 35 145.59 13.27 29.38
CA TYR A 35 146.93 12.81 29.05
C TYR A 35 148.02 13.72 29.62
N ALA A 36 147.81 15.03 29.65
CA ALA A 36 148.71 15.96 30.33
C ALA A 36 148.81 15.64 31.82
N GLU A 37 147.66 15.54 32.53
CA GLU A 37 147.63 15.16 33.95
C GLU A 37 148.25 13.76 34.17
N GLN A 38 148.05 12.82 33.26
CA GLN A 38 148.65 11.47 33.35
C GLN A 38 150.17 11.49 33.23
N SER A 39 150.72 12.34 32.35
CA SER A 39 152.16 12.43 32.09
C SER A 39 152.97 12.95 33.29
N GLU A 40 152.32 13.68 34.20
CA GLU A 40 152.92 14.18 35.44
C GLU A 40 152.91 13.15 36.59
N LEU A 41 152.22 12.02 36.42
CA LEU A 41 152.15 10.96 37.43
C LEU A 41 153.35 10.01 37.37
N ASP A 42 153.84 9.57 38.54
CA ASP A 42 154.89 8.55 38.63
C ASP A 42 154.37 7.19 38.12
N THR A 43 155.09 6.62 37.15
CA THR A 43 154.73 5.37 36.47
C THR A 43 155.18 4.11 37.21
N ASP A 44 155.88 4.23 38.34
CA ASP A 44 156.24 3.09 39.17
C ASP A 44 155.01 2.52 39.89
N LEU A 45 154.39 1.49 39.30
CA LEU A 45 153.17 0.84 39.80
C LEU A 45 153.41 -0.10 41.00
N SER A 46 154.66 -0.26 41.45
CA SER A 46 154.95 -1.00 42.69
C SER A 46 154.44 -0.25 43.93
N LYS A 47 154.38 1.09 43.87
CA LYS A 47 153.90 1.97 44.96
C LYS A 47 152.38 2.11 44.93
N ALA A 48 151.72 1.83 46.06
CA ALA A 48 150.27 1.97 46.20
C ALA A 48 149.77 3.39 45.88
N LYS A 49 150.50 4.42 46.34
CA LYS A 49 150.19 5.83 46.10
C LYS A 49 150.09 6.18 44.60
N ASN A 50 150.98 5.63 43.77
CA ASN A 50 150.99 5.89 42.32
C ASN A 50 149.78 5.24 41.64
N ARG A 51 149.42 4.01 42.04
CA ARG A 51 148.20 3.34 41.55
C ARG A 51 146.94 4.11 41.92
N ASP A 52 146.87 4.65 43.14
CA ASP A 52 145.69 5.40 43.60
C ASP A 52 145.57 6.78 42.93
N ALA A 53 146.68 7.40 42.56
CA ALA A 53 146.68 8.62 41.74
C ALA A 53 146.11 8.36 40.33
N ILE A 54 146.50 7.26 39.67
CA ILE A 54 145.96 6.87 38.36
C ILE A 54 144.46 6.55 38.45
N LYS A 55 144.02 5.82 39.49
CA LYS A 55 142.59 5.56 39.73
C LYS A 55 141.80 6.85 39.94
N SER A 56 142.37 7.82 40.65
CA SER A 56 141.74 9.11 40.90
C SER A 56 141.55 9.91 39.61
N LEU A 57 142.55 9.91 38.71
CA LEU A 57 142.44 10.52 37.38
C LEU A 57 141.36 9.82 36.53
N ALA A 58 141.33 8.49 36.51
CA ALA A 58 140.28 7.73 35.83
C ALA A 58 138.87 8.01 36.39
N TYR A 59 138.76 8.21 37.71
CA TYR A 59 137.52 8.61 38.35
C TYR A 59 137.10 10.02 37.93
N LYS A 60 138.03 10.97 37.82
CA LYS A 60 137.80 12.34 37.30
C LYS A 60 137.21 12.32 35.87
N VAL A 61 137.74 11.45 35.00
CA VAL A 61 137.19 11.23 33.65
C VAL A 61 135.74 10.70 33.72
N THR A 62 135.47 9.77 34.63
CA THR A 62 134.13 9.20 34.82
C THR A 62 133.12 10.23 35.36
N GLN A 63 133.55 11.11 36.27
CA GLN A 63 132.75 12.23 36.74
C GLN A 63 132.45 13.21 35.61
N THR A 64 133.46 13.55 34.80
CA THR A 64 133.31 14.40 33.61
C THR A 64 132.29 13.82 32.63
N LYS A 65 132.34 12.52 32.34
CA LYS A 65 131.32 11.84 31.52
C LYS A 65 129.90 12.02 32.07
N THR A 66 129.74 11.83 33.38
CA THR A 66 128.43 11.92 34.06
C THR A 66 127.89 13.35 34.05
N TYR A 67 128.76 14.34 34.18
CA TYR A 67 128.41 15.76 34.06
C TYR A 67 127.92 16.12 32.66
N ILE A 68 128.62 15.67 31.61
CA ILE A 68 128.23 15.89 30.22
C ILE A 68 126.86 15.26 29.93
N ASP A 69 126.62 14.03 30.39
CA ASP A 69 125.32 13.35 30.22
C ASP A 69 124.17 14.13 30.89
N LYS A 70 124.37 14.61 32.11
CA LYS A 70 123.38 15.45 32.82
C LYS A 70 123.11 16.76 32.09
N ALA A 71 124.13 17.41 31.53
CA ALA A 71 123.97 18.63 30.74
C ALA A 71 123.16 18.37 29.47
N GLY A 72 123.44 17.27 28.76
CA GLY A 72 122.67 16.86 27.58
C GLY A 72 121.21 16.54 27.91
N LYS A 73 120.96 15.84 29.03
CA LYS A 73 119.60 15.58 29.50
C LYS A 73 118.83 16.87 29.79
N ALA A 74 119.44 17.85 30.45
CA ALA A 74 118.81 19.13 30.75
C ALA A 74 118.38 19.88 29.47
N VAL A 75 119.23 19.88 28.43
CA VAL A 75 118.90 20.43 27.11
C VAL A 75 117.70 19.71 26.49
N VAL A 76 117.68 18.37 26.52
CA VAL A 76 116.56 17.58 25.97
C VAL A 76 115.26 17.85 26.72
N ASP A 77 115.31 17.96 28.05
CA ASP A 77 114.14 18.23 28.88
C ASP A 77 113.58 19.63 28.57
N GLU A 78 114.43 20.66 28.45
CA GLU A 78 114.02 22.01 28.04
C GLU A 78 113.43 22.04 26.63
N LEU A 79 114.06 21.36 25.66
CA LEU A 79 113.54 21.25 24.30
C LEU A 79 112.18 20.55 24.24
N LYS A 80 111.89 19.58 25.12
CA LYS A 80 110.59 18.89 25.17
C LYS A 80 109.49 19.76 25.76
N GLU A 81 109.83 20.75 26.60
CA GLU A 81 108.85 21.68 27.15
C GLU A 81 108.35 22.68 26.10
N LEU A 82 109.15 23.01 25.08
CA LEU A 82 108.74 23.92 24.01
C LEU A 82 107.53 23.40 23.21
N PRO A 83 107.52 22.17 22.64
CA PRO A 83 106.36 21.60 21.98
C PRO A 83 105.10 21.56 22.88
N LYS A 84 105.25 21.18 24.15
CA LYS A 84 104.12 21.15 25.10
C LYS A 84 103.48 22.53 25.25
N LYS A 85 104.30 23.58 25.40
CA LYS A 85 103.82 24.97 25.47
C LYS A 85 103.19 25.42 24.16
N VAL A 86 103.77 25.05 23.02
CA VAL A 86 103.22 25.36 21.70
C VAL A 86 101.83 24.74 21.54
N ASP A 87 101.65 23.46 21.86
CA ASP A 87 100.37 22.79 21.72
C ASP A 87 99.32 23.32 22.71
N ALA A 88 99.73 23.63 23.95
CA ALA A 88 98.85 24.29 24.92
C ALA A 88 98.36 25.66 24.42
N ASN A 89 99.27 26.49 23.93
CA ASN A 89 98.93 27.81 23.39
C ASN A 89 98.07 27.70 22.12
N ARG A 90 98.37 26.74 21.23
CA ARG A 90 97.55 26.48 20.03
C ARG A 90 96.13 26.09 20.39
N LYS A 91 95.96 25.26 21.43
CA LYS A 91 94.63 24.92 21.95
C LYS A 91 93.93 26.17 22.49
N GLN A 92 94.62 26.96 23.32
CA GLN A 92 94.06 28.20 23.85
C GLN A 92 93.60 29.15 22.73
N PHE A 93 94.41 29.37 21.70
CA PHE A 93 94.03 30.19 20.54
C PHE A 93 92.77 29.66 19.85
N ARG A 94 92.64 28.34 19.70
CA ARG A 94 91.45 27.75 19.08
C ARG A 94 90.21 27.98 19.95
N ASP A 95 90.28 27.61 21.21
CA ASP A 95 89.14 27.68 22.13
C ASP A 95 88.64 29.14 22.30
N GLU A 96 89.55 30.10 22.43
CA GLU A 96 89.21 31.53 22.58
C GLU A 96 88.65 32.13 21.28
N LEU A 97 89.19 31.76 20.11
CA LEU A 97 88.69 32.27 18.82
C LEU A 97 87.34 31.64 18.44
N ASP A 98 87.12 30.36 18.76
CA ASP A 98 85.82 29.71 18.57
C ASP A 98 84.76 30.38 19.47
N ALA A 99 85.08 30.61 20.75
CA ALA A 99 84.18 31.33 21.67
C ALA A 99 83.86 32.76 21.21
N LEU A 100 84.87 33.50 20.72
CA LEU A 100 84.66 34.84 20.16
C LEU A 100 83.80 34.81 18.90
N SER A 101 84.01 33.82 18.02
CA SER A 101 83.18 33.62 16.83
C SER A 101 81.72 33.36 17.21
N ASP A 102 81.47 32.50 18.20
CA ASP A 102 80.13 32.20 18.70
C ASP A 102 79.46 33.44 19.31
N GLU A 103 80.18 34.23 20.10
CA GLU A 103 79.68 35.48 20.69
C GLU A 103 79.32 36.51 19.62
N ILE A 104 80.20 36.71 18.62
CA ILE A 104 79.94 37.64 17.51
C ILE A 104 78.72 37.19 16.69
N ARG A 105 78.54 35.87 16.52
CA ARG A 105 77.42 35.31 15.75
C ARG A 105 76.10 35.34 16.51
N LYS A 106 76.13 35.28 17.85
CA LYS A 106 74.96 35.15 18.71
C LYS A 106 73.82 36.13 18.41
N PRO A 107 74.05 37.45 18.22
CA PRO A 107 72.96 38.38 17.92
C PRO A 107 72.24 38.08 16.60
N VAL A 108 72.96 37.59 15.59
CA VAL A 108 72.36 37.19 14.30
C VAL A 108 71.53 35.92 14.49
N THR A 109 72.05 34.92 15.20
CA THR A 109 71.30 33.70 15.51
C THR A 109 70.00 34.02 16.27
N GLU A 110 70.06 34.87 17.30
CA GLU A 110 68.88 35.29 18.07
C GLU A 110 67.85 36.02 17.19
N TRP A 111 68.32 36.86 16.26
CA TRP A 111 67.44 37.52 15.29
C TRP A 111 66.83 36.54 14.28
N GLU A 112 67.61 35.60 13.74
CA GLU A 112 67.12 34.56 12.81
C GLU A 112 66.05 33.68 13.47
N ASP A 113 66.27 33.28 14.72
CA ASP A 113 65.30 32.50 15.50
C ASP A 113 64.03 33.32 15.80
N ALA A 114 64.18 34.59 16.17
CA ALA A 114 63.05 35.49 16.41
C ALA A 114 62.24 35.75 15.14
N GLU A 115 62.90 35.97 14.00
CA GLU A 115 62.24 36.20 12.71
C GLU A 115 61.52 34.94 12.22
N LYS A 116 62.13 33.77 12.38
CA LYS A 116 61.48 32.48 12.09
C LYS A 116 60.23 32.29 12.96
N ALA A 117 60.30 32.65 14.25
CA ALA A 117 59.15 32.60 15.14
C ALA A 117 58.06 33.60 14.73
N ARG A 118 58.43 34.81 14.31
CA ARG A 118 57.50 35.84 13.80
C ARG A 118 56.76 35.35 12.56
N VAL A 119 57.49 34.82 11.58
CA VAL A 119 56.91 34.29 10.34
C VAL A 119 55.98 33.10 10.63
N ALA A 120 56.36 32.19 11.52
CA ALA A 120 55.51 31.08 11.92
C ALA A 120 54.23 31.54 12.61
N ALA A 121 54.32 32.56 13.48
CA ALA A 121 53.16 33.15 14.13
C ALA A 121 52.21 33.85 13.14
N GLU A 122 52.76 34.56 12.15
CA GLU A 122 51.97 35.20 11.10
C GLU A 122 51.23 34.19 10.21
N GLU A 123 51.90 33.11 9.80
CA GLU A 123 51.26 32.04 9.01
C GLU A 123 50.17 31.33 9.82
N LEU A 124 50.41 31.08 11.11
CA LEU A 124 49.40 30.51 12.01
C LEU A 124 48.18 31.45 12.15
N ALA A 125 48.40 32.77 12.28
CA ALA A 125 47.31 33.74 12.35
C ALA A 125 46.49 33.73 11.05
N ARG A 126 47.14 33.70 9.89
CA ARG A 126 46.48 33.59 8.57
C ARG A 126 45.72 32.28 8.42
N GLN A 127 46.24 31.18 8.98
CA GLN A 127 45.52 29.90 9.00
C GLN A 127 44.27 29.99 9.88
N ILE A 128 44.36 30.55 11.08
CA ILE A 128 43.21 30.71 11.98
C ILE A 128 42.11 31.55 11.32
N GLU A 129 42.45 32.62 10.61
CA GLU A 129 41.49 33.44 9.88
C GLU A 129 40.77 32.64 8.78
N ARG A 130 41.51 31.87 7.97
CA ARG A 130 40.94 30.98 6.95
C ARG A 130 40.02 29.92 7.55
N ASP A 131 40.48 29.24 8.60
CA ASP A 131 39.72 28.20 9.28
C ASP A 131 38.44 28.78 9.92
N HIS A 132 38.49 30.03 10.40
CA HIS A 132 37.33 30.73 10.94
C HIS A 132 36.28 31.03 9.85
N ASP A 133 36.72 31.56 8.70
CA ASP A 133 35.83 31.82 7.56
C ASP A 133 35.18 30.54 7.05
N GLU A 134 35.94 29.45 6.93
CA GLU A 134 35.42 28.14 6.55
C GLU A 134 34.39 27.63 7.56
N ALA A 135 34.67 27.78 8.86
CA ALA A 135 33.73 27.38 9.92
C ALA A 135 32.42 28.18 9.86
N LEU A 136 32.48 29.48 9.57
CA LEU A 136 31.28 30.31 9.39
C LEU A 136 30.44 29.84 8.19
N GLN A 137 31.08 29.56 7.05
CA GLN A 137 30.38 29.05 5.86
C GLN A 137 29.73 27.68 6.13
N MET A 138 30.42 26.80 6.85
CA MET A 138 29.88 25.49 7.21
C MET A 138 28.68 25.59 8.16
N ASN A 139 28.70 26.54 9.11
CA ASN A 139 27.56 26.83 9.97
C ASN A 139 26.37 27.37 9.18
N GLU A 140 26.59 28.32 8.28
CA GLU A 140 25.53 28.86 7.41
C GLU A 140 24.90 27.76 6.55
N LEU A 141 25.72 26.88 5.96
CA LEU A 141 25.23 25.74 5.19
C LEU A 141 24.41 24.76 6.04
N TYR A 142 24.83 24.52 7.28
CA TYR A 142 24.09 23.69 8.22
C TYR A 142 22.72 24.29 8.54
N ASP A 143 22.66 25.59 8.84
CA ASP A 143 21.41 26.28 9.14
C ASP A 143 20.47 26.29 7.93
N LEU A 144 20.99 26.49 6.72
CA LEU A 144 20.24 26.40 5.47
C LEU A 144 19.64 25.00 5.26
N ARG A 145 20.44 23.94 5.46
CA ARG A 145 19.94 22.56 5.35
C ARG A 145 18.84 22.27 6.37
N LYS A 146 19.02 22.70 7.62
CA LYS A 146 18.03 22.53 8.67
C LYS A 146 16.73 23.27 8.34
N ALA A 147 16.82 24.49 7.82
CA ALA A 147 15.66 25.24 7.37
C ALA A 147 14.95 24.55 6.19
N GLU A 148 15.70 23.99 5.24
CA GLU A 148 15.13 23.23 4.12
C GLU A 148 14.41 21.96 4.59
N GLU A 149 15.01 21.21 5.52
CA GLU A 149 14.40 20.03 6.13
C GLU A 149 13.10 20.37 6.85
N GLU A 150 13.07 21.48 7.59
CA GLU A 150 11.86 21.95 8.26
C GLU A 150 10.77 22.35 7.26
N ARG A 151 11.13 23.05 6.17
CA ARG A 151 10.18 23.37 5.09
C ARG A 151 9.59 22.11 4.47
N LYS A 152 10.40 21.08 4.21
CA LYS A 152 9.95 19.78 3.70
C LYS A 152 9.01 19.08 4.68
N ARG A 153 9.28 19.14 5.99
CA ARG A 153 8.38 18.61 7.03
C ARG A 153 7.03 19.32 7.01
N ILE A 154 7.03 20.65 6.99
CA ILE A 154 5.80 21.46 6.96
C ILE A 154 5.01 21.18 5.68
N GLU A 155 5.67 21.12 4.52
CA GLU A 155 5.04 20.79 3.24
C GLU A 155 4.41 19.40 3.27
N HIS A 156 5.14 18.40 3.78
CA HIS A 156 4.62 17.04 3.93
C HIS A 156 3.41 16.98 4.87
N GLU A 157 3.47 17.66 6.02
CA GLU A 157 2.36 17.72 6.97
C GLU A 157 1.13 18.40 6.35
N ASN A 158 1.33 19.50 5.61
CA ASN A 158 0.26 20.19 4.90
C ASN A 158 -0.36 19.32 3.81
N GLU A 159 0.45 18.54 3.08
CA GLU A 159 -0.04 17.60 2.07
C GLU A 159 -0.87 16.49 2.72
N ILE A 160 -0.45 15.93 3.85
CA ILE A 160 -1.25 14.96 4.62
C ILE A 160 -2.59 15.58 5.04
N LYS A 161 -2.57 16.82 5.58
CA LYS A 161 -3.81 17.53 5.97
C LYS A 161 -4.73 17.74 4.77
N ARG A 162 -4.18 18.11 3.61
CA ARG A 162 -4.95 18.30 2.37
C ARG A 162 -5.57 16.99 1.90
N GLN A 163 -4.81 15.90 1.90
CA GLN A 163 -5.29 14.57 1.54
C GLN A 163 -6.38 14.10 2.50
N ALA A 164 -6.22 14.31 3.80
CA ALA A 164 -7.24 13.98 4.80
C ALA A 164 -8.52 14.80 4.59
N ALA A 165 -8.41 16.11 4.30
CA ALA A 165 -9.56 16.96 4.03
C ALA A 165 -10.27 16.58 2.71
N GLU A 166 -9.51 16.22 1.68
CA GLU A 166 -10.06 15.73 0.42
C GLU A 166 -10.75 14.38 0.59
N GLN A 167 -10.13 13.44 1.31
CA GLN A 167 -10.73 12.15 1.61
C GLN A 167 -12.02 12.31 2.41
N ALA A 168 -12.04 13.18 3.42
CA ALA A 168 -13.26 13.50 4.17
C ALA A 168 -14.35 14.12 3.29
N ARG A 169 -13.99 14.97 2.31
CA ARG A 169 -14.94 15.53 1.33
C ARG A 169 -15.52 14.44 0.44
N ILE A 170 -14.68 13.55 -0.10
CA ILE A 170 -15.09 12.42 -0.95
C ILE A 170 -16.00 11.48 -0.16
N GLU A 171 -15.65 11.14 1.08
CA GLU A 171 -16.47 10.27 1.93
C GLU A 171 -17.81 10.92 2.29
N ALA A 172 -17.83 12.23 2.59
CA ALA A 172 -19.06 12.97 2.83
C ALA A 172 -19.95 13.00 1.58
N GLU A 173 -19.37 13.22 0.41
CA GLU A 173 -20.08 13.21 -0.87
C GLU A 173 -20.64 11.82 -1.21
N GLN A 174 -19.85 10.76 -1.04
CA GLN A 174 -20.30 9.38 -1.20
C GLN A 174 -21.40 9.01 -0.22
N LYS A 175 -21.30 9.46 1.04
CA LYS A 175 -22.34 9.23 2.04
C LYS A 175 -23.63 9.96 1.66
N ALA A 176 -23.54 11.22 1.26
CA ALA A 176 -24.69 11.99 0.79
C ALA A 176 -25.33 11.35 -0.45
N GLN A 177 -24.51 10.82 -1.37
CA GLN A 177 -25.00 10.10 -2.55
C GLN A 177 -25.72 8.81 -2.17
N ARG A 178 -25.16 7.99 -1.26
CA ARG A 178 -25.83 6.79 -0.74
C ARG A 178 -27.14 7.12 -0.03
N GLU A 179 -27.19 8.21 0.74
CA GLU A 179 -28.42 8.66 1.39
C GLU A 179 -29.48 9.10 0.38
N ARG A 180 -29.08 9.79 -0.70
CA ARG A 180 -29.99 10.16 -1.81
C ARG A 180 -30.51 8.93 -2.54
N GLU A 181 -29.65 7.99 -2.89
CA GLU A 181 -30.04 6.74 -3.56
C GLU A 181 -30.95 5.88 -2.67
N ALA A 182 -30.67 5.80 -1.37
CA ALA A 182 -31.51 5.11 -0.41
C ALA A 182 -32.88 5.79 -0.26
N ALA A 183 -32.92 7.13 -0.21
CA ALA A 183 -34.16 7.89 -0.16
C ALA A 183 -34.98 7.73 -1.46
N GLU A 184 -34.32 7.72 -2.62
CA GLU A 184 -34.97 7.49 -3.91
C GLU A 184 -35.54 6.07 -4.01
N LEU A 185 -34.76 5.06 -3.60
CA LEU A 185 -35.22 3.67 -3.56
C LEU A 185 -36.42 3.51 -2.63
N LYS A 186 -36.38 4.11 -1.44
CA LYS A 186 -37.49 4.08 -0.50
C LYS A 186 -38.72 4.79 -1.08
N ALA A 187 -38.57 5.96 -1.69
CA ALA A 187 -39.66 6.67 -2.35
C ALA A 187 -40.24 5.85 -3.51
N LYS A 188 -39.41 5.13 -4.28
CA LYS A 188 -39.84 4.21 -5.33
C LYS A 188 -40.63 3.04 -4.76
N GLN A 189 -40.13 2.40 -3.70
CA GLN A 189 -40.83 1.30 -3.01
C GLN A 189 -42.18 1.76 -2.43
N GLU A 190 -42.25 2.95 -1.84
CA GLU A 190 -43.50 3.53 -1.34
C GLU A 190 -44.50 3.82 -2.48
N ARG A 191 -44.02 4.33 -3.63
CA ARG A 191 -44.85 4.53 -4.82
C ARG A 191 -45.35 3.21 -5.40
N GLU A 192 -44.48 2.21 -5.55
CA GLU A 192 -44.86 0.87 -6.04
C GLU A 192 -45.85 0.19 -5.08
N ALA A 193 -45.65 0.30 -3.77
CA ALA A 193 -46.57 -0.23 -2.77
C ALA A 193 -47.93 0.51 -2.79
N ALA A 194 -47.94 1.83 -2.96
CA ALA A 194 -49.16 2.61 -3.11
C ALA A 194 -49.90 2.26 -4.41
N GLU A 195 -49.17 2.07 -5.52
CA GLU A 195 -49.75 1.66 -6.79
C GLU A 195 -50.33 0.24 -6.70
N LEU A 196 -49.63 -0.70 -6.06
CA LEU A 196 -50.12 -2.05 -5.84
C LEU A 196 -51.39 -2.05 -4.97
N LYS A 197 -51.41 -1.27 -3.89
CA LYS A 197 -52.62 -1.09 -3.06
C LYS A 197 -53.78 -0.49 -3.86
N ALA A 198 -53.52 0.55 -4.65
CA ALA A 198 -54.54 1.16 -5.51
C ALA A 198 -55.08 0.15 -6.54
N ARG A 199 -54.22 -0.67 -7.16
CA ARG A 199 -54.63 -1.75 -8.07
C ARG A 199 -55.49 -2.80 -7.35
N GLN A 200 -55.10 -3.21 -6.14
CA GLN A 200 -55.87 -4.16 -5.33
C GLN A 200 -57.23 -3.60 -4.93
N GLU A 201 -57.33 -2.31 -4.58
CA GLU A 201 -58.59 -1.64 -4.26
C GLU A 201 -59.51 -1.53 -5.48
N VAL A 202 -58.95 -1.19 -6.66
CA VAL A 202 -59.70 -1.17 -7.93
C VAL A 202 -60.18 -2.56 -8.32
N GLU A 203 -59.33 -3.60 -8.19
CA GLU A 203 -59.72 -4.98 -8.49
C GLU A 203 -60.76 -5.51 -7.50
N ALA A 204 -60.63 -5.19 -6.21
CA ALA A 204 -61.63 -5.55 -5.19
C ALA A 204 -62.96 -4.81 -5.43
N ALA A 205 -62.92 -3.54 -5.83
CA ALA A 205 -64.12 -2.78 -6.21
C ALA A 205 -64.79 -3.37 -7.47
N ALA A 206 -64.01 -3.71 -8.50
CA ALA A 206 -64.51 -4.36 -9.70
C ALA A 206 -65.11 -5.74 -9.42
N LYS A 207 -64.52 -6.51 -8.49
CA LYS A 207 -65.07 -7.80 -8.06
C LYS A 207 -66.40 -7.63 -7.31
N ARG A 208 -66.49 -6.67 -6.38
CA ARG A 208 -67.74 -6.34 -5.68
C ARG A 208 -68.83 -5.86 -6.64
N GLU A 209 -68.47 -5.08 -7.65
CA GLU A 209 -69.42 -4.62 -8.67
C GLU A 209 -69.93 -5.80 -9.53
N ARG A 210 -69.05 -6.73 -9.92
CA ARG A 210 -69.45 -7.95 -10.64
C ARG A 210 -70.35 -8.84 -9.78
N GLU A 211 -69.99 -9.08 -8.53
CA GLU A 211 -70.80 -9.87 -7.59
C GLU A 211 -72.18 -9.22 -7.34
N ALA A 212 -72.24 -7.88 -7.26
CA ALA A 212 -73.49 -7.15 -7.13
C ALA A 212 -74.35 -7.23 -8.39
N ARG A 213 -73.77 -7.12 -9.59
CA ARG A 213 -74.48 -7.30 -10.86
C ARG A 213 -74.98 -8.73 -11.03
N GLU A 214 -74.17 -9.74 -10.72
CA GLU A 214 -74.58 -11.15 -10.76
C GLU A 214 -75.66 -11.48 -9.72
N ALA A 215 -75.68 -10.81 -8.56
CA ALA A 215 -76.75 -10.93 -7.59
C ALA A 215 -78.05 -10.24 -8.07
N GLN A 216 -77.94 -9.08 -8.72
CA GLN A 216 -79.07 -8.38 -9.33
C GLN A 216 -79.67 -9.19 -10.50
N GLU A 217 -78.84 -9.72 -11.39
CA GLU A 217 -79.29 -10.56 -12.51
C GLU A 217 -79.95 -11.86 -12.01
N ARG A 218 -79.45 -12.48 -10.94
CA ARG A 218 -80.13 -13.63 -10.31
C ARG A 218 -81.47 -13.24 -9.71
N ALA A 219 -81.54 -12.14 -8.97
CA ALA A 219 -82.80 -11.65 -8.40
C ALA A 219 -83.81 -11.26 -9.49
N GLU A 220 -83.36 -10.75 -10.64
CA GLU A 220 -84.22 -10.41 -11.77
C GLU A 220 -84.68 -11.66 -12.52
N ARG A 221 -83.81 -12.67 -12.71
CA ARG A 221 -84.21 -13.98 -13.25
C ARG A 221 -85.21 -14.70 -12.34
N GLU A 222 -85.00 -14.69 -11.04
CA GLU A 222 -85.95 -15.28 -10.08
C GLU A 222 -87.31 -14.56 -10.12
N LYS A 223 -87.33 -13.23 -10.27
CA LYS A 223 -88.57 -12.47 -10.46
C LYS A 223 -89.25 -12.81 -11.79
N GLN A 224 -88.49 -12.91 -12.87
CA GLN A 224 -89.04 -13.27 -14.19
C GLN A 224 -89.55 -14.71 -14.21
N GLU A 225 -88.88 -15.65 -13.56
CA GLU A 225 -89.34 -17.03 -13.39
C GLU A 225 -90.61 -17.10 -12.51
N ALA A 226 -90.70 -16.31 -11.44
CA ALA A 226 -91.91 -16.23 -10.63
C ALA A 226 -93.10 -15.63 -11.40
N ILE A 227 -92.87 -14.62 -12.24
CA ILE A 227 -93.90 -14.03 -13.12
C ILE A 227 -94.33 -15.03 -14.20
N ALA A 228 -93.38 -15.71 -14.86
CA ALA A 228 -93.67 -16.72 -15.87
C ALA A 228 -94.41 -17.94 -15.30
N LYS A 229 -94.10 -18.34 -14.05
CA LYS A 229 -94.82 -19.39 -13.34
C LYS A 229 -96.25 -18.97 -12.98
N ALA A 230 -96.45 -17.71 -12.55
CA ALA A 230 -97.78 -17.17 -12.27
C ALA A 230 -98.63 -16.98 -13.54
N GLU A 231 -98.03 -16.66 -14.69
CA GLU A 231 -98.74 -16.63 -15.98
C GLU A 231 -99.10 -18.03 -16.48
N ARG A 232 -98.22 -19.01 -16.33
CA ARG A 232 -98.54 -20.42 -16.64
C ARG A 232 -99.68 -20.96 -15.79
N GLU A 233 -99.68 -20.70 -14.49
CA GLU A 233 -100.76 -21.13 -13.60
C GLU A 233 -102.10 -20.42 -13.93
N LYS A 234 -102.07 -19.16 -14.37
CA LYS A 234 -103.28 -18.46 -14.87
C LYS A 234 -103.76 -18.97 -16.22
N GLN A 235 -102.86 -19.30 -17.15
CA GLN A 235 -103.21 -19.84 -18.46
C GLN A 235 -103.75 -21.27 -18.36
N GLU A 236 -103.20 -22.11 -17.48
CA GLU A 236 -103.73 -23.46 -17.20
C GLU A 236 -105.11 -23.43 -16.54
N ALA A 237 -105.41 -22.44 -15.69
CA ALA A 237 -106.74 -22.26 -15.10
C ALA A 237 -107.79 -21.85 -16.16
N ILE A 238 -107.43 -20.97 -17.10
CA ILE A 238 -108.32 -20.52 -18.18
C ILE A 238 -108.56 -21.61 -19.22
N GLU A 239 -107.55 -22.42 -19.56
CA GLU A 239 -107.70 -23.56 -20.48
C GLU A 239 -108.49 -24.73 -19.86
N ALA A 240 -108.38 -24.95 -18.55
CA ALA A 240 -109.19 -25.95 -17.83
C ALA A 240 -110.68 -25.56 -17.76
N GLU A 241 -111.00 -24.26 -17.67
CA GLU A 241 -112.37 -23.76 -17.71
C GLU A 241 -112.96 -23.83 -19.12
N ARG A 242 -112.16 -23.53 -20.16
CA ARG A 242 -112.58 -23.64 -21.57
C ARG A 242 -112.83 -25.09 -22.00
N ARG A 243 -112.02 -26.06 -21.57
CA ARG A 243 -112.26 -27.49 -21.85
C ARG A 243 -113.53 -28.01 -21.19
N LYS A 244 -113.85 -27.57 -19.96
CA LYS A 244 -115.12 -27.93 -19.30
C LYS A 244 -116.35 -27.30 -19.97
N ALA A 245 -116.22 -26.10 -20.55
CA ALA A 245 -117.29 -25.47 -21.31
C ALA A 245 -117.53 -26.13 -22.68
N GLU A 246 -116.46 -26.51 -23.39
CA GLU A 246 -116.57 -27.19 -24.70
C GLU A 246 -117.10 -28.63 -24.61
N GLU A 247 -116.78 -29.37 -23.54
CA GLU A 247 -117.34 -30.72 -23.32
C GLU A 247 -118.83 -30.68 -22.96
N ALA A 248 -119.29 -29.66 -22.23
CA ALA A 248 -120.71 -29.47 -21.90
C ALA A 248 -121.56 -29.04 -23.11
N GLU A 249 -120.99 -28.26 -24.04
CA GLU A 249 -121.69 -27.83 -25.25
C GLU A 249 -121.78 -28.96 -26.30
N LYS A 250 -120.71 -29.75 -26.47
CA LYS A 250 -120.74 -30.95 -27.33
C LYS A 250 -121.75 -32.01 -26.86
N ALA A 251 -121.93 -32.17 -25.55
CA ALA A 251 -122.93 -33.10 -25.01
C ALA A 251 -124.38 -32.63 -25.26
N ARG A 252 -124.65 -31.32 -25.27
CA ARG A 252 -125.99 -30.76 -25.59
C ARG A 252 -126.33 -30.84 -27.07
N LEU A 253 -125.37 -30.60 -27.96
CA LEU A 253 -125.57 -30.67 -29.41
C LEU A 253 -125.80 -32.10 -29.88
N ALA A 254 -125.09 -33.09 -29.31
CA ALA A 254 -125.29 -34.50 -29.65
C ALA A 254 -126.68 -35.05 -29.25
N GLU A 255 -127.29 -34.55 -28.17
CA GLU A 255 -128.64 -34.98 -27.74
C GLU A 255 -129.76 -34.35 -28.59
N ILE A 256 -129.56 -33.11 -29.08
CA ILE A 256 -130.53 -32.42 -29.96
C ILE A 256 -130.56 -33.04 -31.37
N GLU A 257 -129.41 -33.52 -31.86
CA GLU A 257 -129.30 -34.17 -33.18
C GLU A 257 -129.96 -35.57 -33.18
N ARG A 258 -129.88 -36.30 -32.06
CA ARG A 258 -130.52 -37.62 -31.90
C ARG A 258 -132.05 -37.54 -31.92
N GLN A 259 -132.64 -36.50 -31.30
CA GLN A 259 -134.10 -36.33 -31.26
C GLN A 259 -134.70 -35.86 -32.60
N LYS A 260 -133.96 -35.14 -33.44
CA LYS A 260 -134.41 -34.76 -34.79
C LYS A 260 -134.38 -35.93 -35.77
N GLN A 261 -133.37 -36.79 -35.68
CA GLN A 261 -133.24 -37.93 -36.59
C GLN A 261 -134.31 -39.02 -36.34
N GLU A 262 -134.78 -39.15 -35.09
CA GLU A 262 -135.82 -40.12 -34.72
C GLU A 262 -137.24 -39.68 -35.12
N ALA A 263 -137.49 -38.37 -35.23
CA ALA A 263 -138.78 -37.81 -35.65
C ALA A 263 -138.97 -37.82 -37.18
N ALA A 264 -137.89 -37.66 -37.96
CA ALA A 264 -137.95 -37.65 -39.43
C ALA A 264 -138.31 -39.03 -40.01
N ASN A 265 -137.83 -40.12 -39.41
CA ASN A 265 -138.12 -41.47 -39.88
C ASN A 265 -139.58 -41.91 -39.65
N ARG A 266 -140.29 -41.32 -38.67
CA ARG A 266 -141.71 -41.65 -38.40
C ARG A 266 -142.70 -40.97 -39.36
N GLN A 267 -142.31 -39.88 -40.02
CA GLN A 267 -143.17 -39.20 -41.00
C GLN A 267 -143.03 -39.77 -42.42
N ALA A 268 -141.87 -40.33 -42.77
CA ALA A 268 -141.69 -40.98 -44.08
C ALA A 268 -142.50 -42.28 -44.19
N ASP A 269 -142.59 -43.06 -43.11
CA ASP A 269 -143.27 -44.36 -43.10
C ASP A 269 -144.81 -44.25 -43.16
N THR A 270 -145.38 -43.16 -42.61
CA THR A 270 -146.84 -42.95 -42.61
C THR A 270 -147.38 -42.54 -43.99
N LEU A 271 -146.61 -41.77 -44.77
CA LEU A 271 -146.99 -41.37 -46.12
C LEU A 271 -146.90 -42.53 -47.12
N HIS A 272 -145.87 -43.38 -47.01
CA HIS A 272 -145.72 -44.54 -47.89
C HIS A 272 -146.87 -45.54 -47.71
N ARG A 273 -147.28 -45.79 -46.46
CA ARG A 273 -148.37 -46.72 -46.14
C ARG A 273 -149.75 -46.21 -46.56
N SER A 274 -149.99 -44.90 -46.53
CA SER A 274 -151.27 -44.35 -46.98
C SER A 274 -151.41 -44.39 -48.51
N ALA A 275 -150.32 -44.20 -49.25
CA ALA A 275 -150.31 -44.23 -50.71
C ALA A 275 -150.63 -45.63 -51.26
N VAL A 276 -149.99 -46.68 -50.73
CA VAL A 276 -150.20 -48.07 -51.16
C VAL A 276 -151.63 -48.54 -50.85
N ASN A 277 -152.18 -48.16 -49.70
CA ASN A 277 -153.56 -48.52 -49.33
C ASN A 277 -154.61 -47.83 -50.22
N ASN A 278 -154.41 -46.56 -50.56
CA ASN A 278 -155.33 -45.86 -51.45
C ASN A 278 -155.28 -46.42 -52.88
N GLN A 279 -154.10 -46.86 -53.34
CA GLN A 279 -153.98 -47.50 -54.66
C GLN A 279 -154.70 -48.86 -54.69
N ALA A 280 -154.49 -49.70 -53.67
CA ALA A 280 -155.20 -50.98 -53.54
C ALA A 280 -156.74 -50.80 -53.44
N MET A 281 -157.20 -49.70 -52.84
CA MET A 281 -158.63 -49.35 -52.80
C MET A 281 -159.17 -48.99 -54.18
N GLN A 282 -158.43 -48.22 -54.99
CA GLN A 282 -158.84 -47.88 -56.35
C GLN A 282 -158.86 -49.10 -57.27
N ASP A 283 -157.89 -50.00 -57.17
CA ASP A 283 -157.85 -51.21 -57.99
C ASP A 283 -159.07 -52.12 -57.71
N LEU A 284 -159.55 -52.17 -56.46
CA LEU A 284 -160.77 -52.88 -56.09
C LEU A 284 -162.05 -52.22 -56.61
N ILE A 285 -162.06 -50.89 -56.72
CA ILE A 285 -163.18 -50.15 -57.34
C ILE A 285 -163.23 -50.44 -58.85
N ILE A 286 -162.07 -50.49 -59.51
CA ILE A 286 -161.96 -50.82 -60.95
C ILE A 286 -162.44 -52.26 -61.22
N ALA A 287 -162.22 -53.19 -60.29
CA ALA A 287 -162.75 -54.55 -60.37
C ALA A 287 -164.29 -54.66 -60.18
N GLY A 288 -164.99 -53.53 -60.00
CA GLY A 288 -166.45 -53.45 -59.96
C GLY A 288 -167.07 -53.46 -58.56
N ILE A 289 -166.27 -53.34 -57.50
CA ILE A 289 -166.76 -53.28 -56.11
C ILE A 289 -167.09 -51.82 -55.76
N PRO A 290 -168.29 -51.50 -55.21
CA PRO A 290 -168.63 -50.14 -54.79
C PRO A 290 -167.65 -49.60 -53.74
N GLU A 291 -167.35 -48.30 -53.81
CA GLU A 291 -166.28 -47.62 -53.04
C GLU A 291 -166.34 -47.86 -51.52
N GLU A 292 -167.53 -47.86 -50.93
CA GLU A 292 -167.71 -48.13 -49.50
C GLU A 292 -167.30 -49.56 -49.12
N CYS A 293 -167.57 -50.54 -49.98
CA CYS A 293 -167.17 -51.93 -49.75
C CYS A 293 -165.67 -52.14 -50.02
N ALA A 294 -165.11 -51.51 -51.05
CA ALA A 294 -163.68 -51.58 -51.36
C ALA A 294 -162.83 -51.01 -50.20
N LYS A 295 -163.24 -49.87 -49.63
CA LYS A 295 -162.61 -49.27 -48.45
C LYS A 295 -162.69 -50.17 -47.22
N ALA A 296 -163.85 -50.79 -46.97
CA ALA A 296 -164.01 -51.74 -45.86
C ALA A 296 -163.09 -52.97 -46.02
N CYS A 297 -162.95 -53.50 -47.24
CA CYS A 297 -162.05 -54.62 -47.52
C CYS A 297 -160.58 -54.25 -47.30
N VAL A 298 -160.10 -53.11 -47.82
CA VAL A 298 -158.70 -52.67 -47.60
C VAL A 298 -158.42 -52.42 -46.12
N ILE A 299 -159.36 -51.81 -45.38
CA ILE A 299 -159.21 -51.59 -43.93
C ILE A 299 -159.16 -52.91 -43.16
N ALA A 300 -160.01 -53.88 -43.49
CA ALA A 300 -160.04 -55.18 -42.81
C ALA A 300 -158.75 -55.98 -43.05
N ILE A 301 -158.18 -55.91 -44.27
CA ILE A 301 -156.92 -56.57 -44.61
C ILE A 301 -155.73 -55.84 -43.96
N ALA A 302 -155.70 -54.50 -43.98
CA ALA A 302 -154.66 -53.71 -43.32
C ALA A 302 -154.64 -53.92 -41.78
N LYS A 303 -155.80 -54.14 -41.17
CA LYS A 303 -155.93 -54.52 -39.74
C LYS A 303 -155.68 -56.01 -39.48
N GLY A 304 -155.40 -56.82 -40.51
CA GLY A 304 -155.09 -58.25 -40.37
C GLY A 304 -156.28 -59.12 -39.96
N SER A 305 -157.52 -58.63 -40.13
CA SER A 305 -158.75 -59.32 -39.74
C SER A 305 -159.24 -60.34 -40.78
N VAL A 306 -158.58 -60.42 -41.95
CA VAL A 306 -158.83 -61.40 -43.01
C VAL A 306 -157.70 -62.41 -43.03
N THR A 307 -157.99 -63.65 -42.64
CA THR A 307 -156.98 -64.70 -42.51
C THR A 307 -156.38 -65.07 -43.87
N ASN A 308 -155.05 -65.18 -43.94
CA ASN A 308 -154.24 -65.55 -45.12
C ASN A 308 -154.10 -64.54 -46.28
N ILE A 309 -154.49 -63.27 -46.11
CA ILE A 309 -154.21 -62.19 -47.08
C ILE A 309 -153.55 -61.00 -46.35
N LYS A 310 -152.50 -60.38 -46.92
CA LYS A 310 -151.76 -59.25 -46.31
C LYS A 310 -151.42 -58.21 -47.38
N ILE A 311 -151.50 -56.92 -47.03
CA ILE A 311 -150.99 -55.82 -47.88
C ILE A 311 -149.50 -55.65 -47.60
N THR A 312 -148.69 -55.67 -48.65
CA THR A 312 -147.24 -55.40 -48.58
C THR A 312 -147.02 -53.90 -48.82
N TYR A 313 -146.27 -53.24 -47.93
CA TYR A 313 -145.95 -51.81 -48.00
C TYR A 313 -144.51 -51.61 -48.43
#